data_AF-S4PKK4-F1
#
_entry.id   AF-S4PKK4-F1
#
_cell.length_a   1.000
_cell.length_b   1.000
_cell.length_c   1.000
_cell.angle_alpha   90.00
_cell.angle_beta   90.00
_cell.angle_gamma   90.00
#
_symmetry.space_group_name_H-M   'P 1'
#
loop_
_entity.id
_entity.type
_entity.pdbx_description
1 polymer ?
#
loop_
_entity_poly.entity_id
_entity_poly.type
_entity_poly.pdbx_seq_one_letter_code
_entity_poly.pdbx_strand_id
1 'polypeptide(L)' 'PGHSVSDYLKFKDLILRMLEYDPKQRVTPYYALQHNFFKRTADEATNTQQAQSHHQHVGARLWGGAERME' A
#
# COMPACT_ATOMS: atom_id res chain seq x y z
N PRO A 1 0.38 -3.09 7.24
CA PRO A 1 1.67 -2.36 7.27
C PRO A 1 1.61 -1.16 6.31
N GLY A 2 2.36 -0.08 6.53
CA GLY A 2 2.47 1.06 5.59
C GLY A 2 1.34 2.11 5.62
N HIS A 3 0.42 2.04 6.58
CA HIS A 3 -0.67 3.00 6.78
C HIS A 3 -0.82 3.42 8.24
N SER A 4 0.32 3.56 8.95
CA SER A 4 0.30 4.12 10.30
C SER A 4 -0.05 5.60 10.26
N VAL A 5 -0.47 6.16 11.40
CA VAL A 5 -0.68 7.62 11.52
C VAL A 5 0.58 8.38 11.13
N SER A 6 1.77 7.87 11.48
CA SER A 6 3.06 8.48 11.13
C SER A 6 3.28 8.55 9.61
N ASP A 7 2.87 7.51 8.87
CA ASP A 7 2.99 7.46 7.40
C ASP A 7 2.12 8.54 6.76
N TYR A 8 0.89 8.71 7.26
CA TYR A 8 -0.01 9.77 6.80
C TYR A 8 0.48 11.18 7.16
N LEU A 9 1.13 11.36 8.31
CA LEU A 9 1.72 12.66 8.66
C LEU A 9 2.83 13.06 7.70
N LYS A 10 3.73 12.12 7.35
CA LYS A 10 4.78 12.37 6.33
C LYS A 10 4.17 12.61 4.94
N PHE A 11 3.12 11.87 4.58
CA PHE A 11 2.45 12.06 3.29
C PHE A 11 1.78 13.44 3.20
N LYS A 12 1.00 13.80 4.22
CA LYS A 12 0.33 15.11 4.30
C LYS A 12 1.33 16.27 4.20
N ASP A 13 2.44 16.18 4.91
CA ASP A 13 3.48 17.20 4.90
C ASP A 13 4.11 17.38 3.49
N LEU A 14 4.37 16.28 2.78
CA LEU A 14 4.85 16.33 1.39
C LEU A 14 3.83 17.01 0.47
N ILE A 15 2.55 16.62 0.56
CA ILE A 15 1.49 17.16 -0.30
C ILE A 15 1.27 18.65 -0.04
N LEU A 16 1.28 19.09 1.22
CA LEU A 16 1.16 20.52 1.54
C LEU A 16 2.33 21.33 0.93
N ARG A 17 3.55 20.79 0.98
CA ARG A 17 4.73 21.42 0.33
C ARG A 17 4.65 21.45 -1.20
N MET A 18 4.03 20.45 -1.82
CA MET A 18 3.78 20.41 -3.27
C MET A 18 2.67 21.37 -3.70
N LEU A 19 1.69 21.62 -2.83
CA LEU A 19 0.54 22.48 -3.08
C LEU A 19 0.70 23.89 -2.50
N GLU A 20 1.92 24.28 -2.13
CA GLU A 20 2.22 25.64 -1.69
C GLU A 20 1.80 26.65 -2.77
N TYR A 21 1.09 27.69 -2.32
CA TYR A 21 0.45 28.65 -3.21
C TYR A 21 1.50 29.54 -3.87
N ASP A 22 2.45 30.05 -3.09
CA ASP A 22 3.57 30.83 -3.62
C ASP A 22 4.53 29.90 -4.39
N PRO A 23 4.68 30.06 -5.72
CA PRO A 23 5.58 29.22 -6.52
C PRO A 23 7.04 29.32 -6.08
N LYS A 24 7.44 30.41 -5.41
CA LYS A 24 8.80 30.57 -4.87
C LYS A 24 9.03 29.73 -3.60
N GLN A 25 7.97 29.38 -2.88
CA GLN A 25 8.03 28.57 -1.66
C GLN A 25 7.67 27.11 -1.91
N ARG A 26 7.06 26.80 -3.06
CA ARG A 26 6.70 25.43 -3.46
C ARG A 26 7.94 24.54 -3.57
N VAL A 27 7.82 23.33 -3.03
CA VAL A 27 8.93 22.36 -3.05
C VAL A 27 9.34 22.05 -4.49
N THR A 28 10.66 22.07 -4.73
CA THR A 28 11.22 21.66 -6.02
C THR A 28 11.35 20.15 -6.09
N PRO A 29 11.47 19.55 -7.30
CA PRO A 29 11.65 18.11 -7.44
C PRO A 29 12.85 17.57 -6.65
N TYR A 30 13.95 18.31 -6.61
CA TYR A 30 15.16 17.94 -5.86
C TYR A 30 14.88 17.76 -4.36
N TYR A 31 14.20 18.73 -3.74
CA TYR A 31 13.87 18.65 -2.32
C TYR A 31 12.73 17.67 -2.02
N ALA A 32 11.79 17.49 -2.94
CA ALA A 32 10.71 16.50 -2.78
C ALA A 32 11.26 15.08 -2.67
N LEU A 33 12.24 14.71 -3.50
CA LEU A 33 12.88 13.39 -3.44
C LEU A 33 13.62 13.12 -2.12
N GLN A 34 14.06 14.18 -1.42
CA GLN A 34 14.72 14.08 -0.11
C GLN A 34 13.74 14.00 1.07
N HIS A 35 12.43 14.12 0.82
CA HIS A 35 11.41 14.13 1.86
C HIS A 35 11.36 12.82 2.65
N ASN A 36 11.06 12.91 3.96
CA ASN A 36 10.98 11.74 4.84
C ASN A 36 9.88 10.74 4.43
N PHE A 37 8.96 11.14 3.55
CA PHE A 37 7.96 10.24 2.95
C PHE A 37 8.60 9.16 2.07
N PHE A 38 9.71 9.47 1.38
CA PHE A 38 10.42 8.51 0.53
C PHE A 38 11.53 7.76 1.29
N LYS A 39 11.87 8.18 2.50
CA LYS A 39 12.81 7.45 3.34
C LYS A 39 12.14 6.16 3.81
N ARG A 40 12.66 5.04 3.34
CA ARG A 40 12.28 3.72 3.83
C ARG A 40 12.67 3.65 5.31
N THR A 41 11.69 3.43 6.19
CA THR A 41 11.96 2.54 7.32
C THR A 41 12.41 1.21 6.71
N ALA A 42 13.43 0.56 7.26
CA ALA A 42 14.25 -0.48 6.61
C ALA A 42 13.51 -1.61 5.87
N ASP A 43 12.21 -1.77 6.08
CA ASP A 43 11.40 -2.78 5.44
C ASP A 43 10.37 -2.16 4.48
N GLU A 44 10.45 -2.65 3.25
CA GLU A 44 9.41 -2.64 2.21
C GLU A 44 9.42 -1.48 1.18
N ALA A 45 9.64 -1.86 -0.07
CA ALA A 45 9.43 -1.07 -1.27
C ALA A 45 7.97 -1.25 -1.73
N THR A 46 7.29 -0.17 -2.08
CA THR A 46 5.95 -0.21 -2.69
C THR A 46 6.02 -0.88 -4.07
N ASN A 47 5.70 -2.17 -4.13
CA ASN A 47 5.44 -2.88 -5.37
C ASN A 47 3.98 -2.67 -5.77
N THR A 48 3.73 -2.07 -6.94
CA THR A 48 2.40 -1.99 -7.56
C THR A 48 1.95 -3.36 -8.03
N GLN A 49 1.66 -4.30 -7.12
CA GLN A 49 0.92 -5.54 -7.39
C GLN A 49 0.23 -6.00 -6.11
N GLN A 50 -1.03 -5.62 -5.90
CA GLN A 50 -2.02 -6.43 -5.18
C GLN A 50 -3.42 -5.84 -5.36
N ALA A 51 -3.98 -6.08 -6.54
CA ALA A 51 -5.41 -6.03 -6.76
C ALA A 51 -5.93 -7.46 -6.93
N GLN A 52 -5.84 -8.31 -5.90
CA GLN A 52 -6.70 -9.49 -5.79
C GLN A 52 -7.06 -9.75 -4.33
N SER A 53 -8.27 -9.32 -4.01
CA SER A 53 -8.99 -9.47 -2.75
C SER A 53 -9.12 -10.95 -2.37
N HIS A 54 -8.92 -11.24 -1.08
CA HIS A 54 -9.31 -12.48 -0.42
C HIS A 54 -10.73 -12.94 -0.83
N HIS A 55 -10.84 -14.05 -1.56
CA HIS A 55 -12.06 -14.88 -1.56
C HIS A 55 -11.71 -16.24 -0.97
N GLN A 56 -11.71 -16.32 0.37
CA GLN A 56 -11.78 -17.61 1.05
C GLN A 56 -13.22 -18.11 0.96
N HIS A 57 -13.47 -19.16 0.19
CA HIS A 57 -14.66 -19.98 0.37
C HIS A 57 -14.23 -21.32 0.97
N VAL A 58 -14.45 -21.46 2.28
CA VAL A 58 -14.24 -22.68 3.04
C VAL A 58 -15.58 -23.40 3.17
N GLY A 59 -15.67 -24.65 2.69
CA GLY A 59 -16.62 -25.65 3.18
C GLY A 59 -17.91 -25.88 2.38
N ALA A 60 -18.00 -27.05 1.74
CA ALA A 60 -19.25 -27.79 1.60
C ALA A 60 -18.98 -29.29 1.80
N ARG A 61 -19.70 -29.87 2.75
CA ARG A 61 -19.62 -31.25 3.23
C ARG A 61 -20.34 -32.21 2.26
N LEU A 62 -19.92 -33.48 2.30
CA LEU A 62 -20.66 -34.72 2.00
C LEU A 62 -21.74 -34.67 0.89
N TRP A 63 -21.49 -35.37 -0.23
CA TRP A 63 -22.45 -36.33 -0.82
C TRP A 63 -21.78 -37.17 -1.91
N GLY A 64 -22.01 -38.49 -1.94
CA GLY A 64 -21.82 -39.33 -3.13
C GLY A 64 -20.91 -40.55 -2.95
N GLY A 65 -21.45 -41.60 -2.32
CA GLY A 65 -20.89 -42.94 -2.47
C GLY A 65 -21.25 -43.55 -3.83
N ALA A 66 -20.27 -44.19 -4.47
CA ALA A 66 -20.29 -45.13 -5.60
C ALA A 66 -18.83 -45.13 -6.12
N GLU A 67 -18.06 -46.20 -6.21
CA GLU A 67 -18.35 -47.53 -6.75
C GLU A 67 -17.37 -48.58 -6.20
N ARG A 68 -17.90 -49.79 -6.19
CA ARG A 68 -17.28 -51.10 -5.93
C ARG A 68 -16.74 -51.66 -7.26
N MET A 69 -15.78 -52.59 -7.17
CA MET A 69 -15.23 -53.52 -8.21
C MET A 69 -14.05 -52.94 -9.02
N GLU A 70 -12.88 -53.58 -9.12
CA GLU A 70 -12.32 -54.85 -8.60
C GLU A 70 -10.88 -54.64 -8.13
#